data_AF-A0A933K1W3-F1
#
_entry.id   AF-A0A933K1W3-F1
#
_cell.length_a   1.000
_cell.length_b   1.000
_cell.length_c   1.000
_cell.angle_alpha   90.00
_cell.angle_beta   90.00
_cell.angle_gamma   90.00
#
_symmetry.space_group_name_H-M   'P 1'
#
loop_
_entity.id
_entity.type
_entity.pdbx_description
1 polymer ?
#
loop_
_entity_poly.entity_id
_entity_poly.type
_entity_poly.pdbx_seq_one_letter_code
_entity_poly.pdbx_strand_id
1 'polypeptide(L)'
;MTRLITISLVLLGTISSSLAADNPEFDGAMNSIASEYTAIHKAFYGDSTTGVDEAAKKIDELARAIDPSTIEGENAQLFKTLPSLLVGSTAKLLQAKDLAGKRIAFKELSAAMVKWARAAKPQGIHVAFCSMAKARWLQREDKVFNPYYGSSMLHCGTMEDKRSQPANTGHEGCAGSVSGHAGSTGDR
;
A
#
# COMPACT_ATOMS: atom_id res chain seq x y z
N MET A 1 -37.11 -50.33 -35.18
CA MET A 1 -37.50 -49.14 -34.39
C MET A 1 -36.79 -49.25 -33.05
N THR A 2 -35.58 -48.70 -32.91
CA THR A 2 -35.25 -47.48 -32.13
C THR A 2 -35.59 -47.63 -30.62
N ARG A 3 -34.70 -47.47 -29.63
CA ARG A 3 -33.54 -46.57 -29.48
C ARG A 3 -32.53 -47.11 -28.45
N LEU A 4 -31.24 -46.87 -28.71
CA LEU A 4 -30.16 -46.90 -27.72
C LEU A 4 -30.19 -45.60 -26.90
N ILE A 5 -30.13 -45.70 -25.57
CA ILE A 5 -30.06 -44.55 -24.65
C ILE A 5 -28.60 -44.42 -24.21
N THR A 6 -27.91 -43.41 -24.72
CA THR A 6 -26.57 -43.01 -24.28
C THR A 6 -26.68 -42.18 -23.01
N ILE A 7 -26.15 -42.69 -21.90
CA ILE A 7 -26.01 -41.96 -20.63
C ILE A 7 -24.71 -41.16 -20.72
N SER A 8 -24.81 -39.87 -21.01
CA SER A 8 -23.69 -38.94 -20.90
C SER A 8 -23.45 -38.62 -19.43
N LEU A 9 -22.37 -39.17 -18.87
CA LEU A 9 -21.84 -38.82 -17.56
C LEU A 9 -21.17 -37.45 -17.66
N VAL A 10 -21.89 -36.40 -17.27
CA VAL A 10 -21.34 -35.05 -17.13
C VAL A 10 -20.52 -35.01 -15.84
N LEU A 11 -19.19 -35.02 -15.98
CA LEU A 11 -18.27 -34.75 -14.88
C LEU A 11 -18.40 -33.26 -14.52
N LEU A 12 -19.18 -32.92 -13.49
CA LEU A 12 -19.17 -31.59 -12.91
C LEU A 12 -17.82 -31.39 -12.22
N GLY A 13 -16.89 -30.75 -12.91
CA GLY A 13 -15.65 -30.26 -12.31
C GLY A 13 -15.99 -29.23 -11.23
N THR A 14 -15.67 -29.55 -9.98
CA THR A 14 -15.70 -28.57 -8.88
C THR A 14 -14.59 -27.56 -9.13
N ILE A 15 -14.95 -26.37 -9.61
CA ILE A 15 -14.04 -25.22 -9.59
C ILE A 15 -13.97 -24.80 -8.12
N SER A 16 -13.05 -25.39 -7.37
CA SER A 16 -12.62 -24.84 -6.09
C SER A 16 -11.87 -23.57 -6.40
N SER A 17 -12.57 -22.44 -6.47
CA SER A 17 -11.96 -21.11 -6.37
C SER A 17 -11.37 -21.00 -4.97
N SER A 18 -10.15 -21.50 -4.85
CA SER A 18 -9.31 -21.33 -3.69
C SER A 18 -9.05 -19.83 -3.51
N LEU A 19 -9.70 -19.24 -2.50
CA LEU A 19 -9.29 -17.96 -1.89
C LEU A 19 -8.01 -18.15 -1.04
N ALA A 20 -7.14 -19.10 -1.38
CA ALA A 20 -5.82 -19.15 -0.77
C ALA A 20 -5.09 -17.87 -1.17
N ALA A 21 -4.46 -17.23 -0.20
CA ALA A 21 -3.45 -16.23 -0.48
C ALA A 21 -2.45 -16.84 -1.46
N ASP A 22 -2.25 -16.20 -2.62
CA ASP A 22 -1.32 -16.68 -3.65
C ASP A 22 0.12 -16.83 -3.09
N ASN A 23 0.43 -16.17 -1.96
CA ASN A 23 1.74 -16.18 -1.32
C ASN A 23 1.65 -16.17 0.23
N PRO A 24 1.30 -17.27 0.90
CA PRO A 24 1.08 -17.29 2.35
C PRO A 24 2.35 -16.98 3.16
N GLU A 25 3.52 -17.38 2.68
CA GLU A 25 4.81 -17.09 3.32
C GLU A 25 5.15 -15.59 3.24
N PHE A 26 5.01 -14.99 2.06
CA PHE A 26 5.19 -13.56 1.86
C PHE A 26 4.22 -12.74 2.71
N ASP A 27 2.94 -13.13 2.75
CA ASP A 27 1.92 -12.44 3.56
C ASP A 27 2.24 -12.55 5.06
N GLY A 28 2.70 -13.71 5.52
CA GLY A 28 3.18 -13.91 6.89
C GLY A 28 4.36 -13.00 7.24
N ALA A 29 5.35 -12.91 6.34
CA ALA A 29 6.50 -12.03 6.50
C ALA A 29 6.08 -10.56 6.55
N MET A 30 5.22 -10.11 5.62
CA MET A 30 4.75 -8.74 5.58
C MET A 30 3.87 -8.36 6.77
N ASN A 31 3.08 -9.29 7.32
CA ASN A 31 2.35 -9.07 8.56
C ASN A 31 3.29 -8.87 9.77
N SER A 32 4.38 -9.65 9.83
CA SER A 32 5.42 -9.49 10.85
C SER A 32 6.11 -8.13 10.71
N ILE A 33 6.46 -7.74 9.49
CA ILE A 33 7.02 -6.41 9.16
C ILE A 33 6.04 -5.30 9.56
N ALA A 34 4.74 -5.46 9.30
CA ALA A 34 3.72 -4.50 9.69
C ALA A 34 3.60 -4.34 11.20
N SER A 35 3.85 -5.39 11.99
CA SER A 35 3.93 -5.30 13.45
C SER A 35 5.05 -4.36 13.89
N GLU A 36 6.26 -4.58 13.41
CA GLU A 36 7.43 -3.74 13.72
C GLU A 36 7.26 -2.30 13.21
N TYR A 37 6.71 -2.15 12.01
CA TYR A 37 6.39 -0.84 11.43
C TYR A 37 5.46 -0.04 12.35
N THR A 38 4.43 -0.68 12.92
CA THR A 38 3.50 0.01 13.82
C THR A 38 4.15 0.36 15.16
N ALA A 39 5.16 -0.36 15.63
CA ALA A 39 5.93 0.04 16.81
C ALA A 39 6.68 1.36 16.55
N ILE A 40 7.30 1.49 15.37
CA ILE A 40 7.96 2.74 14.93
C ILE A 40 6.93 3.88 14.82
N HIS A 41 5.77 3.62 14.20
CA HIS A 41 4.67 4.59 14.11
C HIS A 41 4.25 5.11 15.49
N LYS A 42 4.08 4.21 16.47
CA LYS A 42 3.73 4.53 17.86
C LYS A 42 4.77 5.38 18.56
N ALA A 43 6.04 5.01 18.44
CA ALA A 43 7.13 5.81 18.98
C ALA A 43 7.09 7.23 18.41
N PHE A 44 6.92 7.36 17.09
CA PHE A 44 6.92 8.66 16.44
C PHE A 44 5.70 9.52 16.72
N TYR A 45 4.48 9.00 16.81
CA TYR A 45 3.36 9.86 17.21
C TYR A 45 3.46 10.29 18.69
N GLY A 46 4.22 9.56 19.50
CA GLY A 46 4.56 9.87 20.90
C GLY A 46 5.87 10.65 21.08
N ASP A 47 6.42 11.26 20.02
CA ASP A 47 7.65 12.05 20.04
C ASP A 47 8.89 11.31 20.61
N SER A 48 8.95 10.00 20.41
CA SER A 48 10.01 9.14 20.93
C SER A 48 10.79 8.45 19.82
N THR A 49 12.07 8.18 20.08
CA THR A 49 12.92 7.29 19.28
C THR A 49 13.18 5.95 19.96
N THR A 50 12.62 5.72 21.15
CA THR A 50 12.79 4.47 21.90
C THR A 50 12.25 3.29 21.10
N GLY A 51 13.08 2.26 20.91
CA GLY A 51 12.71 1.03 20.19
C GLY A 51 12.67 1.15 18.66
N VAL A 52 12.91 2.34 18.11
CA VAL A 52 12.84 2.57 16.66
C VAL A 52 13.93 1.82 15.91
N ASP A 53 15.16 1.82 16.43
CA ASP A 53 16.29 1.18 15.76
C ASP A 53 16.21 -0.34 15.85
N GLU A 54 15.71 -0.86 16.97
CA GLU A 54 15.42 -2.29 17.15
C GLU A 54 14.36 -2.76 16.16
N ALA A 55 13.22 -2.07 16.08
CA ALA A 55 12.16 -2.38 15.13
C ALA A 55 12.63 -2.24 13.67
N ALA A 56 13.42 -1.21 13.35
CA ALA A 56 13.96 -1.01 12.01
C ALA A 56 14.92 -2.13 11.58
N LYS A 57 15.80 -2.58 12.49
CA LYS A 57 16.65 -3.76 12.27
C LYS A 57 15.81 -5.01 12.04
N LYS A 58 14.74 -5.19 12.82
CA LYS A 58 13.87 -6.35 12.66
C LYS A 58 13.17 -6.36 11.31
N ILE A 59 12.71 -5.21 10.82
CA ILE A 59 12.17 -5.06 9.47
C ILE A 59 13.23 -5.40 8.41
N ASP A 60 14.46 -4.91 8.56
CA ASP A 60 15.56 -5.21 7.63
C ASP A 60 15.83 -6.73 7.56
N GLU A 61 15.94 -7.41 8.70
CA GLU A 61 16.11 -8.86 8.79
C GLU A 61 14.98 -9.63 8.08
N LEU A 62 13.72 -9.29 8.42
CA LEU A 62 12.54 -9.94 7.84
C LEU A 62 12.46 -9.69 6.33
N ALA A 63 12.76 -8.47 5.88
CA ALA A 63 12.74 -8.13 4.46
C ALA A 63 13.82 -8.88 3.68
N ARG A 64 15.03 -9.04 4.23
CA ARG A 64 16.12 -9.81 3.59
C ARG A 64 15.83 -11.31 3.50
N ALA A 65 15.00 -11.84 4.39
CA ALA A 65 14.63 -13.25 4.39
C ALA A 65 13.60 -13.59 3.30
N ILE A 66 12.91 -12.60 2.72
CA ILE A 66 11.95 -12.82 1.64
C ILE A 66 12.71 -13.11 0.35
N ASP A 67 12.51 -14.29 -0.23
CA ASP A 67 12.98 -14.63 -1.57
C ASP A 67 11.99 -14.11 -2.64
N PRO A 68 12.33 -13.07 -3.42
CA PRO A 68 11.42 -12.53 -4.43
C PRO A 68 11.07 -13.52 -5.53
N SER A 69 11.89 -14.56 -5.78
CA SER A 69 11.63 -15.54 -6.83
C SER A 69 10.39 -16.38 -6.55
N THR A 70 10.07 -16.58 -5.27
CA THR A 70 8.93 -17.37 -4.78
C THR A 70 7.58 -16.64 -4.85
N ILE A 71 7.59 -15.34 -5.15
CA ILE A 71 6.39 -14.52 -5.17
C ILE A 71 5.68 -14.64 -6.52
N GLU A 72 4.41 -15.02 -6.49
CA GLU A 72 3.54 -15.20 -7.66
C GLU A 72 2.20 -14.44 -7.50
N GLY A 73 1.27 -14.62 -8.44
CA GLY A 73 -0.05 -13.97 -8.41
C GLY A 73 -0.11 -12.56 -9.01
N GLU A 74 -1.30 -11.96 -8.90
CA GLU A 74 -1.67 -10.71 -9.60
C GLU A 74 -0.70 -9.55 -9.30
N ASN A 75 -0.26 -9.44 -8.04
CA ASN A 75 0.58 -8.33 -7.56
C ASN A 75 2.08 -8.69 -7.50
N ALA A 76 2.50 -9.82 -8.08
CA ALA A 76 3.85 -10.37 -7.93
C ALA A 76 4.95 -9.35 -8.29
N GLN A 77 4.80 -8.63 -9.41
CA GLN A 77 5.80 -7.66 -9.86
C GLN A 77 6.02 -6.54 -8.83
N LEU A 78 4.94 -6.04 -8.22
CA LEU A 78 5.06 -5.07 -7.14
C LEU A 78 5.72 -5.68 -5.92
N PHE A 79 5.25 -6.85 -5.49
CA PHE A 79 5.71 -7.50 -4.26
C PHE A 79 7.18 -7.90 -4.30
N LYS A 80 7.70 -8.32 -5.47
CA LYS A 80 9.12 -8.59 -5.70
C LYS A 80 10.03 -7.39 -5.45
N THR A 81 9.51 -6.16 -5.56
CA THR A 81 10.29 -4.95 -5.29
C THR A 81 10.32 -4.57 -3.80
N LEU A 82 9.35 -5.02 -3.01
CA LEU A 82 9.18 -4.57 -1.62
C LEU A 82 10.37 -4.91 -0.72
N PRO A 83 10.96 -6.13 -0.74
CA PRO A 83 12.12 -6.45 0.09
C PRO A 83 13.25 -5.43 -0.04
N SER A 84 13.62 -5.08 -1.27
CA SER A 84 14.69 -4.11 -1.55
C SER A 84 14.33 -2.69 -1.06
N LEU A 85 13.09 -2.25 -1.26
CA LEU A 85 12.62 -0.95 -0.78
C LEU A 85 12.61 -0.86 0.75
N LEU A 86 12.20 -1.94 1.42
CA LEU A 86 12.18 -2.02 2.88
C LEU A 86 13.61 -1.96 3.43
N VAL A 87 14.51 -2.78 2.91
CA VAL A 87 15.94 -2.77 3.27
C VAL A 87 16.58 -1.39 3.08
N GLY A 88 16.35 -0.75 1.93
CA GLY A 88 16.92 0.58 1.67
C GLY A 88 16.37 1.66 2.62
N SER A 89 15.08 1.60 2.93
CA SER A 89 14.44 2.59 3.80
C SER A 89 14.76 2.41 5.29
N THR A 90 14.88 1.17 5.78
CA THR A 90 15.35 0.90 7.15
C THR A 90 16.81 1.30 7.34
N ALA A 91 17.67 1.11 6.34
CA ALA A 91 19.06 1.57 6.38
C ALA A 91 19.13 3.10 6.58
N LYS A 92 18.33 3.87 5.84
CA LYS A 92 18.23 5.34 6.02
C LYS A 92 17.71 5.72 7.41
N LEU A 93 16.72 4.98 7.91
CA LEU A 93 16.15 5.20 9.24
C LEU A 93 17.19 4.99 10.35
N LEU A 94 18.02 3.96 10.21
CA LEU A 94 19.11 3.62 11.15
C LEU A 94 20.27 4.63 11.09
N GLN A 95 20.51 5.27 9.94
CA GLN A 95 21.54 6.31 9.79
C GLN A 95 21.13 7.66 10.38
N ALA A 96 19.82 7.92 10.52
CA ALA A 96 19.32 9.17 11.06
C ALA A 96 19.57 9.27 12.58
N LYS A 97 20.11 10.41 13.02
CA LYS A 97 20.60 10.61 14.39
C LYS A 97 19.53 11.03 15.38
N ASP A 98 18.62 11.89 14.94
CA ASP A 98 17.61 12.50 15.80
C ASP A 98 16.19 12.18 15.32
N LEU A 99 15.21 12.55 16.14
CA LEU A 99 13.79 12.31 15.87
C LEU A 99 13.35 12.95 14.53
N ALA A 100 13.83 14.14 14.21
CA ALA A 100 13.47 14.85 12.98
C ALA A 100 13.98 14.11 11.74
N GLY A 101 15.26 13.71 11.74
CA GLY A 101 15.86 12.90 10.69
C GLY A 101 15.18 11.55 10.55
N LYS A 102 14.86 10.88 11.67
CA LYS A 102 14.17 9.59 11.65
C LYS A 102 12.75 9.71 11.08
N ARG A 103 12.01 10.77 11.40
CA ARG A 103 10.70 11.06 10.78
C ARG A 103 10.78 11.32 9.28
N ILE A 104 11.84 11.98 8.82
CA ILE A 104 12.08 12.18 7.39
C ILE A 104 12.33 10.83 6.70
N ALA A 105 13.25 10.01 7.23
CA ALA A 105 13.55 8.69 6.69
C ALA A 105 12.32 7.75 6.72
N PHE A 106 11.49 7.85 7.76
CA PHE A 106 10.28 7.05 7.92
C PHE A 106 9.25 7.25 6.80
N LYS A 107 9.28 8.39 6.09
CA LYS A 107 8.41 8.61 4.92
C LYS A 107 8.68 7.59 3.82
N GLU A 108 9.93 7.19 3.61
CA GLU A 108 10.29 6.19 2.59
C GLU A 108 9.82 4.79 2.99
N LEU A 109 10.04 4.41 4.26
CA LEU A 109 9.54 3.14 4.79
C LEU A 109 8.01 3.07 4.71
N SER A 110 7.33 4.17 5.06
CA SER A 110 5.88 4.27 4.97
C SER A 110 5.38 4.18 3.54
N ALA A 111 6.09 4.78 2.57
CA ALA A 111 5.72 4.68 1.17
C ALA A 111 5.79 3.24 0.64
N ALA A 112 6.80 2.47 1.04
CA ALA A 112 6.89 1.04 0.70
C ALA A 112 5.74 0.24 1.33
N MET A 113 5.47 0.44 2.62
CA MET A 113 4.39 -0.25 3.33
C MET A 113 2.99 0.10 2.79
N VAL A 114 2.76 1.36 2.37
CA VAL A 114 1.51 1.77 1.74
C VAL A 114 1.29 1.10 0.39
N LYS A 115 2.34 0.88 -0.42
CA LYS A 115 2.23 0.11 -1.67
C LYS A 115 1.74 -1.31 -1.39
N TRP A 116 2.34 -1.99 -0.41
CA TRP A 116 1.90 -3.31 0.01
C TRP A 116 0.44 -3.31 0.47
N ALA A 117 0.08 -2.45 1.43
CA ALA A 117 -1.26 -2.45 2.01
C ALA A 117 -2.36 -2.17 0.98
N ARG A 118 -2.08 -1.35 -0.04
CA ARG A 118 -3.04 -1.07 -1.12
C ARG A 118 -3.28 -2.26 -2.04
N ALA A 119 -2.24 -3.05 -2.31
CA ALA A 119 -2.32 -4.23 -3.16
C ALA A 119 -2.86 -5.45 -2.40
N ALA A 120 -2.31 -5.74 -1.22
CA ALA A 120 -2.68 -6.90 -0.41
C ALA A 120 -3.96 -6.72 0.41
N LYS A 121 -4.37 -5.47 0.69
CA LYS A 121 -5.56 -5.12 1.49
C LYS A 121 -5.66 -5.90 2.83
N PRO A 122 -4.59 -5.93 3.65
CA PRO A 122 -4.58 -6.68 4.90
C PRO A 122 -5.66 -6.17 5.86
N GLN A 123 -6.25 -7.07 6.63
CA GLN A 123 -7.27 -6.74 7.62
C GLN A 123 -6.69 -5.91 8.77
N GLY A 124 -7.49 -5.00 9.33
CA GLY A 124 -7.10 -4.19 10.50
C GLY A 124 -5.97 -3.19 10.25
N ILE A 125 -5.63 -2.90 8.99
CA ILE A 125 -4.67 -1.87 8.61
C ILE A 125 -5.38 -0.78 7.82
N HIS A 126 -5.08 0.47 8.18
CA HIS A 126 -5.59 1.65 7.52
C HIS A 126 -4.44 2.43 6.87
N VAL A 127 -4.72 3.07 5.74
CA VAL A 127 -3.83 4.07 5.16
C VAL A 127 -4.33 5.45 5.58
N ALA A 128 -3.44 6.27 6.10
CA ALA A 128 -3.72 7.66 6.44
C ALA A 128 -2.79 8.61 5.64
N PHE A 129 -3.24 9.84 5.44
CA PHE A 129 -2.52 10.86 4.68
C PHE A 129 -2.52 12.21 5.40
N CYS A 130 -1.39 12.92 5.34
CA CYS A 130 -1.26 14.29 5.84
C CYS A 130 -0.76 15.20 4.71
N SER A 131 -1.57 16.19 4.33
CA SER A 131 -1.26 17.15 3.27
C SER A 131 -0.06 18.03 3.59
N MET A 132 0.12 18.40 4.87
CA MET A 132 1.26 19.20 5.33
C MET A 132 2.58 18.42 5.25
N ALA A 133 2.57 17.17 5.71
CA ALA A 133 3.73 16.28 5.62
C ALA A 133 4.00 15.80 4.19
N LYS A 134 3.00 15.90 3.30
CA LYS A 134 2.94 15.31 1.95
C LYS A 134 3.29 13.81 1.97
N ALA A 135 2.78 13.11 2.98
CA ALA A 135 3.18 11.73 3.25
C ALA A 135 1.99 10.89 3.72
N ARG A 136 2.09 9.58 3.45
CA ARG A 136 1.13 8.55 3.87
C ARG A 136 1.80 7.59 4.83
N TRP A 137 1.02 7.02 5.74
CA TRP A 137 1.46 5.98 6.67
C TRP A 137 0.39 4.91 6.86
N LEU A 138 0.81 3.78 7.46
CA LEU A 138 -0.12 2.76 7.95
C LEU A 138 -0.36 2.91 9.45
N GLN A 139 -1.55 2.57 9.91
CA GLN A 139 -1.86 2.44 11.33
C GLN A 139 -2.97 1.41 11.56
N ARG A 140 -3.15 0.96 12.81
CA ARG A 140 -4.22 0.02 13.19
C ARG A 140 -5.37 0.70 13.92
N GLU A 141 -5.14 1.91 14.41
CA GLU A 141 -6.10 2.71 15.14
C GLU A 141 -7.09 3.40 14.19
N ASP A 142 -8.36 3.43 14.58
CA ASP A 142 -9.42 4.12 13.82
C ASP A 142 -9.27 5.65 13.84
N LYS A 143 -8.60 6.18 14.87
CA LYS A 143 -8.26 7.61 14.98
C LYS A 143 -6.91 7.87 14.32
N VAL A 144 -6.81 9.01 13.64
CA VAL A 144 -5.55 9.47 13.03
C VAL A 144 -4.51 9.75 14.12
N PHE A 145 -3.34 9.13 14.03
CA PHE A 145 -2.15 9.45 14.83
C PHE A 145 -0.99 9.77 13.90
N ASN A 146 -0.62 11.04 13.82
CA ASN A 146 0.35 11.56 12.86
C ASN A 146 1.80 11.32 13.33
N PRO A 147 2.57 10.41 12.69
CA PRO A 147 3.94 10.13 13.11
C PRO A 147 4.92 11.26 12.76
N TYR A 148 4.56 12.15 11.82
CA TYR A 148 5.48 13.16 11.30
C TYR A 148 5.52 14.42 12.16
N TYR A 149 4.43 14.70 12.88
CA TYR A 149 4.31 15.89 13.73
C TYR A 149 4.12 15.57 15.22
N GLY A 150 3.90 14.31 15.58
CA GLY A 150 3.78 13.89 16.99
C GLY A 150 2.67 14.62 17.72
N SER A 151 2.90 14.92 19.00
CA SER A 151 1.97 15.62 19.88
C SER A 151 1.53 16.98 19.34
N SER A 152 2.37 17.64 18.54
CA SER A 152 2.09 18.98 18.02
C SER A 152 0.90 18.99 17.06
N MET A 153 0.67 17.89 16.33
CA MET A 153 -0.45 17.75 15.39
C MET A 153 -0.95 16.31 15.35
N LEU A 154 -1.17 15.72 16.53
CA LEU A 154 -1.41 14.29 16.70
C LEU A 154 -2.53 13.75 15.81
N HIS A 155 -3.60 14.52 15.64
CA HIS A 155 -4.76 14.12 14.84
C HIS A 155 -4.82 14.79 13.46
N CYS A 156 -3.74 15.43 13.00
CA CYS A 156 -3.69 16.02 11.67
C CYS A 156 -3.52 14.94 10.60
N GLY A 157 -4.49 14.87 9.70
CA GLY A 157 -4.50 13.95 8.57
C GLY A 157 -5.90 13.39 8.35
N THR A 158 -6.03 12.56 7.31
CA THR A 158 -7.28 11.89 6.97
C THR A 158 -7.03 10.41 6.76
N MET A 159 -7.96 9.59 7.26
CA MET A 159 -8.02 8.17 6.89
C MET A 159 -8.46 8.09 5.43
N GLU A 160 -7.74 7.37 4.60
CA GLU A 160 -8.16 7.09 3.23
C GLU A 160 -9.24 6.00 3.27
N ASP A 161 -10.39 6.24 2.63
CA ASP A 161 -11.44 5.22 2.53
C ASP A 161 -10.89 4.05 1.70
N LYS A 162 -11.21 2.82 2.11
CA LYS A 162 -10.92 1.60 1.33
C LYS A 162 -11.51 1.67 -0.09
N ARG A 163 -12.49 2.55 -0.32
CA ARG A 163 -13.18 2.79 -1.61
C ARG A 163 -12.61 3.92 -2.46
N SER A 164 -11.78 4.82 -1.92
CA SER A 164 -11.35 6.04 -2.63
C SER A 164 -9.99 5.89 -3.33
N GLN A 165 -9.80 4.82 -4.10
CA GLN A 165 -8.82 4.83 -5.18
C GLN A 165 -9.58 4.99 -6.49
N PRO A 166 -9.18 5.92 -7.38
CA PRO A 166 -9.83 6.05 -8.66
C PRO A 166 -9.66 4.73 -9.40
N ALA A 167 -10.78 4.14 -9.83
CA ALA A 167 -10.76 3.18 -10.91
C ALA A 167 -9.98 3.82 -12.07
N ASN A 168 -9.13 3.02 -12.70
CA ASN A 168 -8.39 3.36 -13.90
C ASN A 168 -9.34 3.93 -14.98
N THR A 169 -9.58 5.24 -14.97
CA THR A 169 -10.25 5.93 -16.08
C THR A 169 -9.17 6.14 -17.12
N GLY A 170 -9.25 5.32 -18.18
CA GLY A 170 -8.43 5.45 -19.37
C GLY A 170 -8.33 6.90 -19.79
N HIS A 171 -7.11 7.34 -20.01
CA HIS A 171 -6.81 8.63 -20.59
C HIS A 171 -7.07 8.56 -22.11
N GLU A 172 -8.34 8.51 -22.50
CA GLU A 172 -8.79 8.99 -23.82
C GLU A 172 -8.91 10.51 -23.68
N GLY A 173 -7.93 11.30 -24.12
CA GLY A 173 -7.85 11.68 -25.52
C GLY A 173 -8.49 13.06 -25.72
N CYS A 174 -7.87 14.13 -25.22
CA CYS A 174 -8.20 15.49 -25.66
C CYS A 174 -7.53 15.73 -27.02
N ALA A 175 -8.24 15.42 -28.10
CA ALA A 175 -7.88 15.79 -29.46
C ALA A 175 -9.06 16.51 -30.13
N GLY A 176 -8.89 17.82 -30.35
CA GLY A 176 -9.46 18.59 -31.45
C GLY A 176 -10.95 18.91 -31.45
N SER A 177 -11.29 20.20 -31.41
CA SER A 177 -11.64 20.89 -32.66
C SER A 177 -11.78 22.39 -32.47
N VAL A 178 -11.06 23.15 -33.29
CA VAL A 178 -11.21 24.58 -33.52
C VAL A 178 -12.20 24.75 -34.68
N SER A 179 -13.22 25.60 -34.50
CA SER A 179 -13.96 26.33 -35.54
C SER A 179 -14.95 27.23 -34.78
N GLY A 180 -14.84 28.56 -34.82
CA GLY A 180 -15.05 29.36 -36.01
C GLY A 180 -16.51 29.85 -35.99
N HIS A 181 -16.75 31.08 -35.55
CA HIS A 181 -18.00 31.78 -35.85
C HIS A 181 -17.69 33.20 -36.29
N ALA A 182 -17.94 33.41 -37.58
CA ALA A 182 -17.87 34.67 -38.28
C ALA A 182 -18.95 35.65 -37.78
N GLY A 183 -18.66 36.94 -37.90
CA GLY A 183 -19.58 38.01 -37.60
C GLY A 183 -20.75 38.12 -38.57
N SER A 184 -21.76 38.87 -38.15
CA SER A 184 -22.71 39.53 -39.05
C SER A 184 -23.16 40.85 -38.43
N THR A 185 -23.10 41.87 -39.28
CA THR A 185 -23.53 43.26 -39.16
C THR A 185 -25.05 43.42 -39.07
N GLY A 186 -25.53 44.55 -38.52
CA GLY A 186 -26.87 45.04 -38.88
C GLY A 186 -27.46 46.10 -37.95
N ASP A 187 -27.56 47.32 -38.46
CA ASP A 187 -28.23 48.51 -37.92
C ASP A 187 -29.65 48.30 -37.37
N ARG A 188 -29.97 49.01 -36.28
CA ARG A 188 -31.00 50.07 -36.20
C ARG A 188 -31.01 50.76 -34.84
#